data_AF-A0A519V6N8-F1
#
_entry.id   AF-A0A519V6N8-F1
#
_cell.length_a   1.000
_cell.length_b   1.000
_cell.length_c   1.000
_cell.angle_alpha   90.00
_cell.angle_beta   90.00
_cell.angle_gamma   90.00
#
_symmetry.space_group_name_H-M   'P 1'
#
loop_
_entity.id
_entity.type
_entity.pdbx_description
1 polymer ?
#
loop_
_entity_poly.entity_id
_entity_poly.type
_entity_poly.pdbx_seq_one_letter_code
_entity_poly.pdbx_strand_id
1 'polypeptide(L)'
;MAKFYQRSLLLVAMLFCVQSAIAQNVPTPKDHFGFNIGDDYQLANYTQTEAYFKKLAETSKRVKLVDIGKTEEGRSQYMLIITSPENQKNLARYQEISQKLAHAEGLTPEQAKALAAEGKAVVWIDGGLHANEVVGAHQLIQMAYNLSSKTDAETNKILDNVIVLMTHANPDGQELVSNWYMREKDPKKRSTNGLPRLYEKYAGHDNNRDFFMLNLKETQNIGRQLFVEWIPQIMYNHHQAGPAGTVVAGPPYR
;
A
#
# COMPACT_ATOMS: atom_id res chain seq x y z
N MET A 1 24.51 59.73 -18.95
CA MET A 1 23.82 59.19 -17.75
C MET A 1 22.88 58.01 -18.08
N ALA A 2 23.34 56.98 -18.82
CA ALA A 2 22.44 55.90 -19.30
C ALA A 2 23.04 54.49 -19.25
N LYS A 3 24.15 54.26 -18.54
CA LYS A 3 24.82 52.95 -18.49
C LYS A 3 24.82 52.26 -17.11
N PHE A 4 24.23 52.88 -16.08
CA PHE A 4 24.26 52.34 -14.72
C PHE A 4 22.99 51.58 -14.30
N TYR A 5 21.88 51.68 -15.04
CA TYR A 5 20.61 51.05 -14.65
C TYR A 5 20.40 49.62 -15.17
N GLN A 6 21.16 49.18 -16.18
CA GLN A 6 20.99 47.84 -16.76
C GLN A 6 21.65 46.72 -15.95
N ARG A 7 22.62 47.02 -15.08
CA ARG A 7 23.28 46.00 -14.24
C ARG A 7 22.50 45.66 -12.97
N SER A 8 21.60 46.54 -12.53
CA SER A 8 20.80 46.35 -11.32
C SER A 8 19.55 45.48 -11.55
N LEU A 9 19.06 45.39 -12.80
CA LEU A 9 17.88 44.57 -13.14
C LEU A 9 18.19 43.07 -13.25
N LEU A 10 19.43 42.70 -13.59
CA LEU A 10 19.86 41.29 -13.66
C LEU A 10 20.05 40.65 -12.27
N LEU A 11 20.34 41.45 -11.23
CA LEU A 11 20.46 40.94 -9.86
C LEU A 11 19.11 40.74 -9.17
N VAL A 12 18.08 41.51 -9.53
CA VAL A 12 16.73 41.35 -8.96
C VAL A 12 15.96 40.18 -9.61
N ALA A 13 16.25 39.86 -10.88
CA ALA A 13 15.64 38.71 -11.56
C ALA A 13 16.22 37.35 -11.10
N MET A 14 17.43 37.30 -10.53
CA MET A 14 18.02 36.07 -9.99
C MET A 14 17.53 35.72 -8.58
N LEU A 15 16.82 36.62 -7.90
CA LEU A 15 16.36 36.44 -6.51
C LEU A 15 14.96 35.79 -6.38
N PHE A 16 14.28 35.48 -7.50
CA PHE A 16 12.92 34.94 -7.47
C PHE A 16 12.77 33.45 -7.86
N CYS A 17 13.87 32.72 -8.06
CA CYS A 17 13.82 31.28 -8.38
C CYS A 17 14.42 30.38 -7.29
N VAL A 18 14.41 30.80 -6.03
CA VAL A 18 14.48 29.83 -4.93
C VAL A 18 13.06 29.37 -4.66
N GLN A 19 12.54 28.48 -5.50
CA GLN A 19 11.48 27.59 -5.05
C GLN A 19 12.13 26.73 -3.96
N SER A 20 11.97 27.15 -2.70
CA SER A 20 12.20 26.27 -1.58
C SER A 20 11.31 25.05 -1.80
N ALA A 21 11.92 23.94 -2.24
CA ALA A 21 11.28 22.66 -2.19
C ALA A 21 10.99 22.42 -0.70
N ILE A 22 9.77 22.72 -0.27
CA ILE A 22 9.30 22.33 1.06
C ILE A 22 9.38 20.81 1.05
N ALA A 23 10.39 20.28 1.76
CA ALA A 23 10.53 18.86 1.96
C ALA A 23 9.22 18.36 2.58
N GLN A 24 8.65 17.30 2.01
CA GLN A 24 7.51 16.64 2.61
C GLN A 24 7.96 16.08 3.95
N ASN A 25 7.36 16.58 5.03
CA ASN A 25 7.62 16.02 6.35
C ASN A 25 6.66 14.84 6.55
N VAL A 26 7.02 13.69 5.99
CA VAL A 26 6.31 12.43 6.20
C VAL A 26 6.68 11.92 7.59
N PRO A 27 5.73 11.81 8.54
CA PRO A 27 6.04 11.37 9.89
C PRO A 27 6.55 9.93 9.87
N THR A 28 7.55 9.64 10.72
CA THR A 28 8.07 8.28 10.83
C THR A 28 7.05 7.37 11.53
N PRO A 29 7.11 6.04 11.34
CA PRO A 29 6.30 5.13 12.13
C PRO A 29 6.52 5.32 13.64
N LYS A 30 7.75 5.57 14.07
CA LYS A 30 8.05 5.81 15.48
C LYS A 30 7.34 7.05 16.04
N ASP A 31 7.27 8.13 15.28
CA ASP A 31 6.59 9.35 15.72
C ASP A 31 5.06 9.16 15.81
N HIS A 32 4.50 8.31 14.95
CA HIS A 32 3.05 8.04 14.93
C HIS A 32 2.61 6.97 15.93
N PHE A 33 3.31 5.84 15.97
CA PHE A 33 2.95 4.67 16.78
C PHE A 33 3.61 4.68 18.17
N GLY A 34 4.69 5.46 18.36
CA GLY A 34 5.51 5.45 19.57
C GLY A 34 6.60 4.36 19.60
N PHE A 35 6.70 3.55 18.53
CA PHE A 35 7.67 2.47 18.36
C PHE A 35 8.01 2.27 16.88
N ASN A 36 9.16 1.69 16.57
CA ASN A 36 9.47 1.31 15.19
C ASN A 36 8.70 0.05 14.80
N ILE A 37 8.29 -0.03 13.54
CA ILE A 37 7.76 -1.28 13.01
C ILE A 37 8.84 -2.37 13.11
N GLY A 38 8.51 -3.45 13.81
CA GLY A 38 9.43 -4.55 14.09
C GLY A 38 10.12 -4.49 15.45
N ASP A 39 9.89 -3.45 16.26
CA ASP A 39 10.33 -3.45 17.66
C ASP A 39 9.71 -4.64 18.42
N ASP A 40 10.51 -5.26 19.29
CA ASP A 40 10.08 -6.42 20.07
C ASP A 40 8.79 -6.13 20.85
N TYR A 41 7.87 -7.08 20.75
CA TYR A 41 6.58 -7.06 21.45
C TYR A 41 5.65 -5.90 21.06
N GLN A 42 5.87 -5.16 19.98
CA GLN A 42 4.99 -4.06 19.60
C GLN A 42 4.14 -4.41 18.37
N LEU A 43 2.82 -4.27 18.49
CA LEU A 43 1.88 -4.40 17.38
C LEU A 43 0.96 -3.17 17.30
N ALA A 44 0.79 -2.63 16.10
CA ALA A 44 -0.20 -1.63 15.75
C ALA A 44 -1.53 -2.29 15.38
N ASN A 45 -2.63 -1.80 15.95
CA ASN A 45 -3.97 -2.21 15.52
C ASN A 45 -4.40 -1.51 14.21
N TYR A 46 -5.54 -1.90 13.65
CA TYR A 46 -6.00 -1.32 12.39
C TYR A 46 -6.36 0.16 12.55
N THR A 47 -6.96 0.55 13.66
CA THR A 47 -7.28 1.96 13.95
C THR A 47 -6.04 2.86 13.84
N GLN A 48 -4.91 2.43 14.42
CA GLN A 48 -3.65 3.16 14.32
C GLN A 48 -3.08 3.12 12.90
N THR A 49 -3.21 1.98 12.22
CA THR A 49 -2.75 1.77 10.83
C THR A 49 -3.51 2.67 9.85
N GLU A 50 -4.84 2.71 9.94
CA GLU A 50 -5.71 3.59 9.17
C GLU A 50 -5.32 5.05 9.37
N ALA A 51 -5.16 5.48 10.63
CA ALA A 51 -4.75 6.84 10.95
C ALA A 51 -3.39 7.19 10.31
N TYR A 52 -2.46 6.25 10.27
CA TYR A 52 -1.17 6.45 9.63
C TYR A 52 -1.28 6.53 8.11
N PHE A 53 -2.06 5.65 7.47
CA PHE A 53 -2.28 5.68 6.02
C PHE A 53 -2.93 6.99 5.56
N LYS A 54 -3.91 7.50 6.33
CA LYS A 54 -4.47 8.84 6.13
C LYS A 54 -3.38 9.91 6.24
N LYS A 55 -2.53 9.84 7.27
CA LYS A 55 -1.42 10.78 7.45
C LYS A 55 -0.42 10.75 6.28
N LEU A 56 -0.09 9.57 5.75
CA LEU A 56 0.79 9.43 4.59
C LEU A 56 0.18 10.09 3.35
N ALA A 57 -1.12 9.92 3.11
CA ALA A 57 -1.82 10.55 1.99
C ALA A 57 -1.92 12.09 2.13
N GLU A 58 -2.03 12.59 3.35
CA GLU A 58 -2.01 14.03 3.63
C GLU A 58 -0.63 14.66 3.44
N THR A 59 0.45 13.92 3.73
CA THR A 59 1.81 14.48 3.83
C THR A 59 2.70 14.16 2.64
N SER A 60 2.38 13.13 1.84
CA SER A 60 3.15 12.72 0.67
C SER A 60 2.36 12.86 -0.64
N LYS A 61 2.88 13.67 -1.56
CA LYS A 61 2.37 13.79 -2.95
C LYS A 61 2.51 12.50 -3.76
N ARG A 62 3.18 11.48 -3.23
CA ARG A 62 3.32 10.16 -3.86
C ARG A 62 2.18 9.22 -3.52
N VAL A 63 1.37 9.55 -2.51
CA VAL A 63 0.38 8.63 -1.94
C VAL A 63 -1.02 9.17 -2.20
N LYS A 64 -1.88 8.32 -2.75
CA LYS A 64 -3.32 8.54 -2.82
C LYS A 64 -4.02 7.43 -2.04
N LEU A 65 -4.87 7.80 -1.09
CA LEU A 65 -5.69 6.85 -0.33
C LEU A 65 -7.05 6.70 -1.00
N VAL A 66 -7.49 5.46 -1.22
CA VAL A 66 -8.79 5.12 -1.81
C VAL A 66 -9.51 4.18 -0.85
N ASP A 67 -10.74 4.51 -0.47
CA ASP A 67 -11.63 3.58 0.23
C ASP A 67 -12.22 2.62 -0.81
N ILE A 68 -11.89 1.33 -0.73
CA ILE A 68 -12.33 0.31 -1.68
C ILE A 68 -13.58 -0.45 -1.22
N GLY A 69 -14.13 -0.09 -0.06
CA GLY A 69 -15.35 -0.68 0.49
C GLY A 69 -15.29 -0.90 1.99
N LYS A 70 -16.36 -1.49 2.52
CA LYS A 70 -16.46 -1.84 3.94
C LYS A 70 -16.09 -3.31 4.18
N THR A 71 -15.55 -3.59 5.35
CA THR A 71 -15.33 -4.95 5.87
C THR A 71 -16.62 -5.58 6.41
N GLU A 72 -16.56 -6.84 6.81
CA GLU A 72 -17.69 -7.55 7.43
C GLU A 72 -18.12 -7.00 8.79
N GLU A 73 -17.23 -6.30 9.49
CA GLU A 73 -17.54 -5.54 10.70
C GLU A 73 -17.73 -4.03 10.45
N GLY A 74 -17.66 -3.59 9.19
CA GLY A 74 -18.02 -2.23 8.78
C GLY A 74 -16.89 -1.19 8.86
N ARG A 75 -15.63 -1.61 9.05
CA ARG A 75 -14.46 -0.73 8.89
C ARG A 75 -14.27 -0.39 7.42
N SER A 76 -13.72 0.78 7.12
CA SER A 76 -13.25 1.06 5.76
C SER A 76 -12.04 0.19 5.46
N GLN A 77 -12.01 -0.42 4.28
CA GLN A 77 -10.84 -1.08 3.75
C GLN A 77 -10.21 -0.13 2.74
N TYR A 78 -8.99 0.34 3.04
CA TYR A 78 -8.29 1.28 2.17
C TYR A 78 -7.22 0.59 1.32
N MET A 79 -7.07 1.12 0.11
CA MET A 79 -5.94 0.91 -0.78
C MET A 79 -5.12 2.20 -0.89
N LEU A 80 -3.80 2.09 -0.74
CA LEU A 80 -2.85 3.13 -1.06
C LEU A 80 -2.39 2.95 -2.51
N ILE A 81 -2.44 4.01 -3.30
CA ILE A 81 -1.79 4.08 -4.61
C ILE A 81 -0.52 4.91 -4.43
N ILE A 82 0.64 4.27 -4.58
CA ILE A 82 1.95 4.87 -4.36
C ILE A 82 2.75 4.87 -5.67
N THR A 83 3.07 6.07 -6.17
CA THR A 83 3.85 6.28 -7.40
C THR A 83 4.42 7.70 -7.43
N SER A 84 5.20 8.06 -8.45
CA SER A 84 5.76 9.42 -8.54
C SER A 84 4.66 10.49 -8.63
N PRO A 85 4.92 11.74 -8.17
CA PRO A 85 3.93 12.82 -8.27
C PRO A 85 3.48 13.12 -9.71
N GLU A 86 4.33 12.83 -10.71
CA GLU A 86 3.95 12.97 -12.12
C GLU A 86 3.00 11.85 -12.56
N ASN A 87 3.27 10.62 -12.13
CA ASN A 87 2.37 9.50 -12.41
C ASN A 87 1.01 9.67 -11.73
N GLN A 88 0.97 10.27 -10.53
CA GLN A 88 -0.27 10.58 -9.80
C GLN A 88 -1.25 11.43 -10.62
N LYS A 89 -0.75 12.34 -11.46
CA LYS A 89 -1.60 13.19 -12.34
C LYS A 89 -2.26 12.40 -13.46
N ASN A 90 -1.67 11.26 -13.84
CA ASN A 90 -2.06 10.47 -15.00
C ASN A 90 -2.68 9.11 -14.62
N LEU A 91 -3.02 8.89 -13.34
CA LEU A 91 -3.53 7.59 -12.87
C LEU A 91 -4.71 7.05 -13.68
N ALA A 92 -5.68 7.89 -14.03
CA ALA A 92 -6.84 7.47 -14.81
C ALA A 92 -6.42 6.92 -16.19
N ARG A 93 -5.44 7.56 -16.84
CA ARG A 93 -4.89 7.10 -18.12
C ARG A 93 -4.14 5.78 -17.97
N TYR A 94 -3.32 5.64 -16.92
CA TYR A 94 -2.59 4.39 -16.70
C TYR A 94 -3.50 3.22 -16.32
N GLN A 95 -4.57 3.48 -15.56
CA GLN A 95 -5.60 2.48 -15.26
C GLN A 95 -6.31 2.02 -16.54
N GLU A 96 -6.72 2.97 -17.41
CA GLU A 96 -7.33 2.67 -18.71
C GLU A 96 -6.39 1.83 -19.60
N ILE A 97 -5.10 2.17 -19.66
CA ILE A 97 -4.09 1.39 -20.39
C ILE A 97 -4.00 -0.03 -19.84
N SER A 98 -3.92 -0.19 -18.51
CA SER A 98 -3.86 -1.50 -17.85
C SER A 98 -5.05 -2.37 -18.23
N GLN A 99 -6.26 -1.81 -18.18
CA GLN A 99 -7.49 -2.50 -18.57
C GLN A 99 -7.49 -2.89 -20.05
N LYS A 100 -7.16 -1.95 -20.95
CA LYS A 100 -7.11 -2.23 -22.40
C LYS A 100 -6.14 -3.34 -22.75
N LEU A 101 -4.94 -3.33 -22.15
CA LEU A 101 -3.93 -4.36 -22.37
C LEU A 101 -4.33 -5.70 -21.77
N ALA A 102 -5.03 -5.71 -20.63
CA ALA A 102 -5.50 -6.95 -20.00
C ALA A 102 -6.61 -7.64 -20.81
N HIS A 103 -7.58 -6.88 -21.33
CA HIS A 103 -8.66 -7.43 -22.15
C HIS A 103 -8.19 -7.80 -23.56
N ALA A 104 -7.26 -7.03 -24.12
CA ALA A 104 -6.71 -7.21 -25.47
C ALA A 104 -7.77 -7.26 -26.59
N GLU A 105 -8.97 -6.72 -26.35
CA GLU A 105 -10.06 -6.70 -27.32
C GLU A 105 -9.86 -5.57 -28.34
N GLY A 106 -9.84 -5.92 -29.64
CA GLY A 106 -9.77 -4.94 -30.73
C GLY A 106 -8.44 -4.19 -30.86
N LEU A 107 -7.34 -4.68 -30.26
CA LEU A 107 -6.01 -4.08 -30.35
C LEU A 107 -5.14 -4.75 -31.42
N THR A 108 -4.50 -3.94 -32.28
CA THR A 108 -3.41 -4.44 -33.11
C THR A 108 -2.12 -4.59 -32.30
N PRO A 109 -1.16 -5.43 -32.73
CA PRO A 109 0.14 -5.56 -32.07
C PRO A 109 0.90 -4.22 -31.93
N GLU A 110 0.77 -3.32 -32.91
CA GLU A 110 1.40 -2.00 -32.90
C GLU A 110 0.78 -1.09 -31.84
N GLN A 111 -0.55 -1.09 -31.75
CA GLN A 111 -1.29 -0.33 -30.72
C GLN A 111 -0.96 -0.85 -29.32
N ALA A 112 -0.91 -2.17 -29.14
CA ALA A 112 -0.53 -2.79 -27.87
C ALA A 112 0.90 -2.38 -27.44
N LYS A 113 1.87 -2.39 -28.37
CA LYS A 113 3.24 -1.92 -28.10
C LYS A 113 3.31 -0.44 -27.72
N ALA A 114 2.53 0.41 -28.41
CA ALA A 114 2.47 1.83 -28.08
C ALA A 114 1.88 2.07 -26.68
N LEU A 115 0.78 1.39 -26.33
CA LEU A 115 0.17 1.45 -25.01
C LEU A 115 1.10 0.93 -23.92
N ALA A 116 1.82 -0.17 -24.17
CA ALA A 116 2.80 -0.71 -23.22
C ALA A 116 3.99 0.23 -22.99
N ALA A 117 4.41 1.00 -24.00
CA ALA A 117 5.48 1.99 -23.87
C ALA A 117 5.02 3.26 -23.12
N GLU A 118 3.74 3.62 -23.23
CA GLU A 118 3.14 4.75 -22.50
C GLU A 118 2.79 4.38 -21.04
N GLY A 119 2.30 3.16 -20.83
CA GLY A 119 1.80 2.67 -19.56
C GLY A 119 2.86 2.52 -18.47
N LYS A 120 2.39 2.20 -17.27
CA LYS A 120 3.23 1.86 -16.11
C LYS A 120 2.91 0.45 -15.68
N ALA A 121 3.92 -0.26 -15.17
CA ALA A 121 3.66 -1.53 -14.52
C ALA A 121 2.82 -1.28 -13.26
N VAL A 122 1.71 -1.99 -13.12
CA VAL A 122 0.86 -1.95 -11.95
C VAL A 122 1.17 -3.18 -11.10
N VAL A 123 1.63 -2.94 -9.87
CA VAL A 123 2.01 -3.98 -8.92
C VAL A 123 1.09 -3.89 -7.72
N TRP A 124 0.37 -4.98 -7.47
CA TRP A 124 -0.42 -5.14 -6.26
C TRP A 124 0.40 -5.80 -5.17
N ILE A 125 0.34 -5.21 -3.98
CA ILE A 125 0.95 -5.76 -2.78
C ILE A 125 -0.04 -5.74 -1.63
N ASP A 126 -0.33 -6.89 -1.06
CA ASP A 126 -1.13 -6.97 0.15
C ASP A 126 -0.44 -7.82 1.24
N GLY A 127 -1.07 -7.85 2.40
CA GLY A 127 -0.57 -8.50 3.60
C GLY A 127 -1.57 -8.40 4.74
N GLY A 128 -1.34 -9.21 5.77
CA GLY A 128 -2.20 -9.27 6.94
C GLY A 128 -3.54 -9.98 6.68
N LEU A 129 -3.61 -10.83 5.65
CA LEU A 129 -4.80 -11.59 5.30
C LEU A 129 -5.17 -12.55 6.43
N HIS A 130 -4.25 -13.44 6.82
CA HIS A 130 -4.36 -14.15 8.09
C HIS A 130 -3.90 -13.21 9.21
N ALA A 131 -4.81 -12.65 10.00
CA ALA A 131 -4.44 -11.59 10.94
C ALA A 131 -3.50 -12.04 12.08
N ASN A 132 -3.42 -13.35 12.34
CA ASN A 132 -2.45 -13.92 13.28
C ASN A 132 -1.01 -14.00 12.72
N GLU A 133 -0.83 -13.78 11.42
CA GLU A 133 0.46 -13.61 10.74
C GLU A 133 0.88 -12.12 10.78
N VAL A 134 1.22 -11.67 11.99
CA VAL A 134 1.32 -10.24 12.32
C VAL A 134 2.36 -9.48 11.50
N VAL A 135 3.40 -10.15 10.97
CA VAL A 135 4.43 -9.51 10.13
C VAL A 135 3.84 -8.93 8.84
N GLY A 136 2.82 -9.58 8.25
CA GLY A 136 2.22 -9.17 6.98
C GLY A 136 1.60 -7.77 7.04
N ALA A 137 0.81 -7.48 8.08
CA ALA A 137 0.21 -6.16 8.29
C ALA A 137 1.28 -5.09 8.56
N HIS A 138 2.26 -5.42 9.39
CA HIS A 138 3.27 -4.48 9.86
C HIS A 138 4.26 -4.09 8.76
N GLN A 139 4.70 -5.03 7.92
CA GLN A 139 5.59 -4.69 6.82
C GLN A 139 4.94 -3.75 5.81
N LEU A 140 3.61 -3.83 5.59
CA LEU A 140 2.91 -2.89 4.72
C LEU A 140 3.04 -1.45 5.25
N ILE A 141 2.96 -1.26 6.58
CA ILE A 141 3.14 0.05 7.21
C ILE A 141 4.54 0.60 6.91
N GLN A 142 5.57 -0.22 7.14
CA GLN A 142 6.96 0.20 6.93
C GLN A 142 7.26 0.44 5.45
N MET A 143 6.73 -0.38 4.55
CA MET A 143 6.90 -0.24 3.11
C MET A 143 6.20 1.02 2.58
N ALA A 144 4.96 1.29 3.01
CA ALA A 144 4.25 2.51 2.64
C ALA A 144 5.02 3.76 3.07
N TYR A 145 5.57 3.77 4.28
CA TYR A 145 6.45 4.83 4.74
C TYR A 145 7.71 4.96 3.88
N ASN A 146 8.42 3.86 3.59
CA ASN A 146 9.64 3.89 2.80
C ASN A 146 9.38 4.47 1.39
N LEU A 147 8.35 3.99 0.70
CA LEU A 147 8.02 4.47 -0.66
C LEU A 147 7.55 5.94 -0.67
N SER A 148 6.86 6.37 0.39
CA SER A 148 6.36 7.74 0.49
C SER A 148 7.40 8.78 0.92
N SER A 149 8.47 8.35 1.59
CA SER A 149 9.46 9.26 2.21
C SER A 149 10.86 9.20 1.61
N LYS A 150 11.33 8.02 1.15
CA LYS A 150 12.71 7.87 0.68
C LYS A 150 12.93 8.57 -0.66
N THR A 151 14.08 9.22 -0.81
CA THR A 151 14.44 9.97 -2.02
C THR A 151 15.67 9.41 -2.73
N ASP A 152 16.12 8.21 -2.36
CA ASP A 152 17.24 7.55 -3.03
C ASP A 152 16.92 7.21 -4.49
N ALA A 153 17.97 7.01 -5.29
CA ALA A 153 17.84 6.83 -6.73
C ALA A 153 17.05 5.55 -7.10
N GLU A 154 17.15 4.50 -6.30
CA GLU A 154 16.42 3.25 -6.53
C GLU A 154 14.93 3.45 -6.27
N THR A 155 14.56 4.01 -5.13
CA THR A 155 13.15 4.32 -4.80
C THR A 155 12.51 5.22 -5.85
N ASN A 156 13.20 6.31 -6.26
CA ASN A 156 12.65 7.22 -7.27
C ASN A 156 12.46 6.50 -8.61
N LYS A 157 13.46 5.71 -9.05
CA LYS A 157 13.36 4.93 -10.29
C LYS A 157 12.20 3.95 -10.25
N ILE A 158 11.97 3.27 -9.14
CA ILE A 158 10.81 2.38 -8.97
C ILE A 158 9.53 3.19 -9.16
N LEU A 159 9.36 4.28 -8.43
CA LEU A 159 8.10 5.06 -8.43
C LEU A 159 7.84 5.80 -9.75
N ASP A 160 8.86 6.13 -10.53
CA ASP A 160 8.70 6.73 -11.86
C ASP A 160 8.18 5.71 -12.91
N ASN A 161 8.42 4.42 -12.69
CA ASN A 161 8.08 3.35 -13.64
C ASN A 161 6.94 2.44 -13.16
N VAL A 162 6.60 2.47 -11.87
CA VAL A 162 5.65 1.54 -11.24
C VAL A 162 4.55 2.31 -10.50
N ILE A 163 3.32 1.80 -10.63
CA ILE A 163 2.20 2.14 -9.77
C ILE A 163 2.03 1.01 -8.77
N VAL A 164 2.30 1.28 -7.49
CA VAL A 164 2.14 0.30 -6.42
C VAL A 164 0.76 0.47 -5.78
N LEU A 165 -0.04 -0.59 -5.79
CA LEU A 165 -1.33 -0.68 -5.11
C LEU A 165 -1.11 -1.48 -3.82
N MET A 166 -1.23 -0.83 -2.67
CA MET A 166 -1.04 -1.48 -1.36
C MET A 166 -2.32 -1.57 -0.57
N THR A 167 -2.68 -2.76 -0.11
CA THR A 167 -3.94 -2.99 0.62
C THR A 167 -3.73 -3.88 1.84
N HIS A 168 -4.28 -3.51 3.00
CA HIS A 168 -4.40 -4.43 4.12
C HIS A 168 -5.58 -5.37 3.88
N ALA A 169 -5.32 -6.69 3.86
CA ALA A 169 -6.31 -7.65 3.42
C ALA A 169 -7.43 -7.93 4.45
N ASN A 170 -7.11 -7.95 5.76
CA ASN A 170 -8.09 -8.18 6.83
C ASN A 170 -8.02 -7.12 7.95
N PRO A 171 -8.59 -5.92 7.75
CA PRO A 171 -8.61 -4.86 8.76
C PRO A 171 -9.24 -5.27 10.10
N ASP A 172 -10.34 -6.02 10.06
CA ASP A 172 -11.09 -6.44 11.26
C ASP A 172 -10.25 -7.38 12.13
N GLY A 173 -9.55 -8.29 11.50
CA GLY A 173 -8.63 -9.22 12.14
C GLY A 173 -7.41 -8.52 12.72
N GLN A 174 -6.79 -7.56 12.02
CA GLN A 174 -5.66 -6.82 12.59
C GLN A 174 -6.08 -6.08 13.87
N GLU A 175 -7.25 -5.45 13.87
CA GLU A 175 -7.81 -4.79 15.04
C GLU A 175 -7.97 -5.78 16.20
N LEU A 176 -8.61 -6.93 15.97
CA LEU A 176 -8.83 -7.94 17.01
C LEU A 176 -7.50 -8.49 17.55
N VAL A 177 -6.62 -8.96 16.66
CA VAL A 177 -5.40 -9.69 17.03
C VAL A 177 -4.41 -8.77 17.74
N SER A 178 -4.22 -7.55 17.24
CA SER A 178 -3.26 -6.62 17.81
C SER A 178 -3.75 -6.10 19.16
N ASN A 179 -5.04 -5.79 19.30
CA ASN A 179 -5.62 -5.41 20.60
C ASN A 179 -5.53 -6.56 21.61
N TRP A 180 -5.82 -7.79 21.17
CA TRP A 180 -5.65 -8.97 22.01
C TRP A 180 -4.20 -9.08 22.49
N TYR A 181 -3.23 -9.07 21.58
CA TYR A 181 -1.81 -9.17 21.92
C TYR A 181 -1.35 -8.06 22.88
N MET A 182 -1.73 -6.81 22.60
CA MET A 182 -1.29 -5.63 23.36
C MET A 182 -2.01 -5.43 24.70
N ARG A 183 -3.10 -6.16 24.97
CA ARG A 183 -3.82 -6.11 26.26
C ARG A 183 -2.95 -6.56 27.44
N GLU A 184 -2.02 -7.49 27.19
CA GLU A 184 -1.13 -8.03 28.21
C GLU A 184 0.01 -7.03 28.45
N LYS A 185 0.17 -6.64 29.73
CA LYS A 185 1.09 -5.61 30.16
C LYS A 185 2.53 -6.12 30.20
N ASP A 186 2.73 -7.39 30.54
CA ASP A 186 4.05 -8.03 30.51
C ASP A 186 4.38 -8.46 29.07
N PRO A 187 5.36 -7.81 28.40
CA PRO A 187 5.70 -8.11 27.01
C PRO A 187 5.98 -9.60 26.77
N LYS A 188 6.62 -10.26 27.74
CA LYS A 188 7.01 -11.68 27.64
C LYS A 188 5.82 -12.65 27.71
N LYS A 189 4.65 -12.17 28.13
CA LYS A 189 3.41 -12.95 28.20
C LYS A 189 2.44 -12.65 27.06
N ARG A 190 2.75 -11.67 26.19
CA ARG A 190 1.91 -11.34 25.03
C ARG A 190 1.80 -12.54 24.09
N SER A 191 0.59 -12.81 23.63
CA SER A 191 0.31 -13.93 22.73
C SER A 191 -0.88 -13.64 21.85
N THR A 192 -0.81 -14.11 20.61
CA THR A 192 -1.94 -14.14 19.67
C THR A 192 -2.84 -15.36 19.89
N ASN A 193 -2.50 -16.26 20.82
CA ASN A 193 -3.29 -17.43 21.16
C ASN A 193 -4.51 -17.09 22.02
N GLY A 194 -5.52 -17.96 21.97
CA GLY A 194 -6.71 -17.86 22.81
C GLY A 194 -7.63 -16.70 22.46
N LEU A 195 -7.59 -16.21 21.21
CA LEU A 195 -8.51 -15.18 20.73
C LEU A 195 -9.96 -15.56 21.07
N PRO A 196 -10.80 -14.59 21.48
CA PRO A 196 -12.17 -14.87 21.92
C PRO A 196 -13.08 -15.31 20.75
N ARG A 197 -12.62 -15.12 19.52
CA ARG A 197 -13.27 -15.52 18.27
C ARG A 197 -12.22 -15.62 17.17
N LEU A 198 -12.60 -16.20 16.03
CA LEU A 198 -11.76 -16.17 14.84
C LEU A 198 -11.61 -14.74 14.32
N TYR A 199 -10.46 -14.47 13.69
CA TYR A 199 -10.05 -13.12 13.29
C TYR A 199 -10.67 -12.63 11.98
N GLU A 200 -11.36 -13.48 11.24
CA GLU A 200 -12.18 -13.09 10.11
C GLU A 200 -13.61 -13.49 10.41
N LYS A 201 -14.55 -12.56 10.19
CA LYS A 201 -15.96 -12.86 10.37
C LYS A 201 -16.42 -13.80 9.25
N TYR A 202 -17.21 -14.82 9.60
CA TYR A 202 -17.69 -15.90 8.72
C TYR A 202 -16.65 -16.92 8.22
N ALA A 203 -15.39 -16.55 7.97
CA ALA A 203 -14.39 -17.46 7.40
C ALA A 203 -13.25 -17.88 8.34
N GLY A 204 -12.94 -17.08 9.37
CA GLY A 204 -11.74 -17.29 10.18
C GLY A 204 -10.46 -17.39 9.35
N HIS A 205 -9.76 -18.52 9.42
CA HIS A 205 -8.53 -18.77 8.64
C HIS A 205 -8.79 -19.02 7.16
N ASP A 206 -10.04 -19.27 6.75
CA ASP A 206 -10.38 -19.67 5.39
C ASP A 206 -10.48 -18.47 4.41
N ASN A 207 -10.12 -17.27 4.85
CA ASN A 207 -10.23 -16.07 4.03
C ASN A 207 -9.27 -16.08 2.83
N ASN A 208 -8.19 -16.87 2.84
CA ASN A 208 -7.35 -17.12 1.65
C ASN A 208 -7.87 -18.26 0.74
N ARG A 209 -9.07 -18.78 0.99
CA ARG A 209 -9.80 -19.65 0.05
C ARG A 209 -11.04 -18.97 -0.50
N ASP A 210 -11.45 -17.85 0.08
CA ASP A 210 -12.66 -17.16 -0.37
C ASP A 210 -12.48 -16.45 -1.72
N PHE A 211 -11.25 -16.19 -2.21
CA PHE A 211 -11.01 -15.49 -3.48
C PHE A 211 -11.60 -16.14 -4.75
N PHE A 212 -11.97 -17.42 -4.72
CA PHE A 212 -12.70 -18.04 -5.84
C PHE A 212 -14.22 -17.87 -5.75
N MET A 213 -14.77 -17.66 -4.55
CA MET A 213 -16.21 -17.50 -4.30
C MET A 213 -16.62 -16.04 -4.13
N LEU A 214 -15.74 -15.21 -3.58
CA LEU A 214 -15.96 -13.82 -3.23
C LEU A 214 -17.16 -13.64 -2.28
N ASN A 215 -17.29 -14.47 -1.24
CA ASN A 215 -18.40 -14.35 -0.29
C ASN A 215 -18.20 -13.21 0.71
N LEU A 216 -16.96 -12.95 1.11
CA LEU A 216 -16.62 -11.90 2.07
C LEU A 216 -16.54 -10.54 1.38
N LYS A 217 -16.93 -9.47 2.07
CA LYS A 217 -16.76 -8.11 1.53
C LYS A 217 -15.31 -7.77 1.25
N GLU A 218 -14.37 -8.21 2.07
CA GLU A 218 -12.93 -7.94 1.92
C GLU A 218 -12.41 -8.50 0.60
N THR A 219 -12.76 -9.75 0.30
CA THR A 219 -12.36 -10.41 -0.95
C THR A 219 -13.09 -9.82 -2.15
N GLN A 220 -14.35 -9.40 -2.02
CA GLN A 220 -15.07 -8.66 -3.08
C GLN A 220 -14.40 -7.30 -3.38
N ASN A 221 -14.03 -6.55 -2.34
CA ASN A 221 -13.38 -5.24 -2.48
C ASN A 221 -12.02 -5.40 -3.19
N ILE A 222 -11.19 -6.34 -2.72
CA ILE A 222 -9.89 -6.65 -3.34
C ILE A 222 -10.07 -7.20 -4.76
N GLY A 223 -10.98 -8.16 -4.94
CA GLY A 223 -11.25 -8.80 -6.23
C GLY A 223 -11.68 -7.79 -7.30
N ARG A 224 -12.47 -6.77 -6.94
CA ARG A 224 -12.79 -5.67 -7.86
C ARG A 224 -11.54 -4.94 -8.33
N GLN A 225 -10.58 -4.66 -7.44
CA GLN A 225 -9.32 -4.01 -7.82
C GLN A 225 -8.45 -4.92 -8.71
N LEU A 226 -8.31 -6.19 -8.32
CA LEU A 226 -7.46 -7.17 -9.00
C LEU A 226 -7.99 -7.57 -10.38
N PHE A 227 -9.31 -7.63 -10.58
CA PHE A 227 -9.89 -8.28 -11.76
C PHE A 227 -10.77 -7.38 -12.62
N VAL A 228 -11.09 -6.17 -12.16
CA VAL A 228 -11.98 -5.25 -12.89
C VAL A 228 -11.36 -3.87 -13.06
N GLU A 229 -10.88 -3.26 -11.97
CA GLU A 229 -10.49 -1.85 -11.99
C GLU A 229 -9.03 -1.65 -12.39
N TRP A 230 -8.08 -2.34 -11.77
CA TRP A 230 -6.65 -2.10 -12.02
C TRP A 230 -5.99 -3.18 -12.85
N ILE A 231 -6.39 -4.44 -12.65
CA ILE A 231 -5.84 -5.61 -13.35
C ILE A 231 -4.30 -5.61 -13.32
N PRO A 232 -3.69 -5.64 -12.12
CA PRO A 232 -2.25 -5.51 -11.95
C PRO A 232 -1.51 -6.66 -12.66
N GLN A 233 -0.34 -6.35 -13.23
CA GLN A 233 0.48 -7.35 -13.91
C GLN A 233 1.22 -8.25 -12.92
N ILE A 234 1.45 -7.77 -11.70
CA ILE A 234 2.11 -8.51 -10.62
C ILE A 234 1.24 -8.40 -9.38
N MET A 235 0.97 -9.54 -8.74
CA MET A 235 0.32 -9.62 -7.44
C MET A 235 1.28 -10.26 -6.45
N TYR A 236 1.52 -9.61 -5.32
CA TYR A 236 2.35 -10.13 -4.25
C TYR A 236 1.62 -10.09 -2.91
N ASN A 237 1.20 -11.26 -2.45
CA ASN A 237 0.46 -11.45 -1.21
C ASN A 237 1.39 -11.99 -0.12
N HIS A 238 1.58 -11.20 0.94
CA HIS A 238 2.53 -11.56 1.98
C HIS A 238 1.89 -12.36 3.10
N HIS A 239 2.47 -13.54 3.33
CA HIS A 239 2.19 -14.40 4.47
C HIS A 239 3.41 -14.50 5.40
N GLN A 240 3.16 -14.90 6.64
CA GLN A 240 4.19 -15.31 7.59
C GLN A 240 4.23 -16.84 7.63
N ALA A 241 5.44 -17.42 7.56
CA ALA A 241 5.59 -18.85 7.67
C ALA A 241 4.95 -19.39 8.96
N GLY A 242 4.28 -20.53 8.84
CA GLY A 242 3.86 -21.31 9.99
C GLY A 242 5.05 -21.73 10.86
N PRO A 243 4.81 -22.37 12.02
CA PRO A 243 5.87 -22.83 12.91
C PRO A 243 6.98 -23.57 12.17
N ALA A 244 8.21 -23.50 12.69
CA ALA A 244 9.36 -24.20 12.11
C ALA A 244 9.01 -25.68 11.80
N GLY A 245 9.24 -26.10 10.55
CA GLY A 245 8.84 -27.42 10.04
C GLY A 245 7.57 -27.44 9.20
N THR A 246 6.86 -26.32 9.08
CA THR A 246 5.72 -26.20 8.15
C THR A 246 6.21 -26.22 6.70
N VAL A 247 5.66 -27.12 5.89
CA VAL A 247 5.91 -27.19 4.44
C VAL A 247 4.86 -26.35 3.73
N VAL A 248 5.28 -25.32 3.00
CA VAL A 248 4.41 -24.60 2.06
C VAL A 248 4.20 -25.51 0.85
N ALA A 249 3.01 -26.09 0.74
CA ALA A 249 2.62 -26.89 -0.40
C ALA A 249 1.75 -26.03 -1.35
N GLY A 250 2.27 -25.75 -2.54
CA GLY A 250 1.55 -25.05 -3.61
C GLY A 250 1.32 -26.00 -4.78
N PRO A 251 0.07 -26.25 -5.22
CA PRO A 251 -0.18 -26.98 -6.46
C PRO A 251 0.44 -26.25 -7.66
N PRO A 252 0.66 -26.94 -8.79
CA PRO A 252 0.07 -28.23 -9.13
C PRO A 252 0.84 -29.41 -8.56
N TYR A 253 0.12 -30.33 -7.90
CA TYR A 253 0.57 -31.71 -7.86
C TYR A 253 0.41 -32.26 -9.27
N ARG A 254 1.52 -32.70 -9.85
CA ARG A 254 1.50 -33.41 -11.14
C ARG A 254 0.82 -34.75 -11.00
#